data_AF-A0A804JCM1-F1
#
_entry.id   AF-A0A804JCM1-F1
#
_cell.length_a   1.000
_cell.length_b   1.000
_cell.length_c   1.000
_cell.angle_alpha   90.00
_cell.angle_beta   90.00
_cell.angle_gamma   90.00
#
_symmetry.space_group_name_H-M   'P 1'
#
loop_
_entity.id
_entity.type
_entity.pdbx_description
1 polymer ?
#
loop_
_entity_poly.entity_id
_entity_poly.type
_entity_poly.pdbx_seq_one_letter_code
_entity_poly.pdbx_strand_id
1 'polypeptide(L)'
;MKGGEGAEKEAVKAIELEAEIERLPVDLLAFIFSLISSFKDLAQASGVCRKWRRGVEESLARKERLSFAGWKVDDESTARVVRAAYNLKELDISRSCWGCQITDGGLYKISLTKCVGNLLSISLWGMAGITDKGVIQLVTRANSLQHLNVGGTFITDDSLYAIASSCPQIKRQRSEQGNPAAKECLPKQRDGILAANLLPWPRYKSITLKSHSKTHVC
;
A
#
# COMPACT_ATOMS: atom_id res chain seq x y z
N MET A 1 -23.20 -31.70 -48.44
CA MET A 1 -23.32 -31.58 -46.97
C MET A 1 -22.13 -32.28 -46.32
N LYS A 2 -21.06 -31.55 -45.97
CA LYS A 2 -19.85 -32.12 -45.33
C LYS A 2 -19.21 -31.13 -44.33
N GLY A 3 -20.03 -30.28 -43.70
CA GLY A 3 -19.57 -29.20 -42.82
C GLY A 3 -19.86 -29.37 -41.33
N GLY A 4 -20.46 -30.48 -40.90
CA GLY A 4 -20.94 -30.67 -39.51
C GLY A 4 -19.94 -31.32 -38.54
N GLU A 5 -19.17 -32.31 -39.01
CA GLU A 5 -18.31 -33.14 -38.14
C GLU A 5 -17.09 -32.41 -37.55
N GLY A 6 -16.61 -31.35 -38.21
CA GLY A 6 -15.50 -30.54 -37.72
C GLY A 6 -15.91 -29.65 -36.55
N ALA A 7 -17.07 -29.00 -36.67
CA ALA A 7 -17.61 -28.08 -35.65
C ALA A 7 -18.02 -28.83 -34.38
N GLU A 8 -18.53 -30.06 -34.50
CA GLU A 8 -18.94 -30.88 -33.35
C GLU A 8 -17.72 -31.35 -32.53
N LYS A 9 -16.64 -31.78 -33.18
CA LYS A 9 -15.39 -32.15 -32.48
C LYS A 9 -14.72 -30.96 -31.81
N GLU A 10 -14.80 -29.80 -32.44
CA GLU A 10 -14.26 -28.56 -31.89
C GLU A 10 -15.07 -28.07 -30.67
N ALA A 11 -16.40 -28.20 -30.73
CA ALA A 11 -17.29 -27.92 -29.60
C ALA A 11 -17.07 -28.88 -28.42
N VAL A 12 -16.95 -30.19 -28.67
CA VAL A 12 -16.65 -31.18 -27.62
C VAL A 12 -15.30 -30.89 -26.96
N LYS A 13 -14.27 -30.57 -27.75
CA LYS A 13 -12.95 -30.21 -27.23
C LYS A 13 -12.97 -28.91 -26.42
N ALA A 14 -13.76 -27.91 -26.84
CA ALA A 14 -13.95 -26.67 -26.08
C ALA A 14 -14.69 -26.94 -24.74
N ILE A 15 -15.73 -27.79 -24.76
CA ILE A 15 -16.45 -28.21 -23.55
C ILE A 15 -15.55 -28.99 -22.58
N GLU A 16 -14.67 -29.86 -23.09
CA GLU A 16 -13.69 -30.58 -22.27
C GLU A 16 -12.66 -29.63 -21.67
N LEU A 17 -12.19 -28.63 -22.42
CA LEU A 17 -11.24 -27.61 -21.95
C LEU A 17 -11.88 -26.67 -20.90
N GLU A 18 -13.14 -26.27 -21.08
CA GLU A 18 -13.91 -25.49 -20.10
C GLU A 18 -14.11 -26.28 -18.80
N ALA A 19 -14.33 -27.60 -18.89
CA ALA A 19 -14.45 -28.49 -17.73
C ALA A 19 -13.12 -28.71 -16.98
N GLU A 20 -11.97 -28.37 -17.55
CA GLU A 20 -10.66 -28.45 -16.87
C GLU A 20 -10.40 -27.27 -15.95
N ILE A 21 -10.80 -26.06 -16.34
CA ILE A 21 -10.63 -24.85 -15.49
C ILE A 21 -11.48 -24.97 -14.22
N GLU A 22 -12.71 -25.49 -14.32
CA GLU A 22 -13.56 -25.74 -13.16
C GLU A 22 -13.01 -26.81 -12.21
N ARG A 23 -12.07 -27.65 -12.66
CA ARG A 23 -11.40 -28.67 -11.81
C ARG A 23 -10.16 -28.17 -11.09
N LEU A 24 -9.60 -27.00 -11.46
CA LEU A 24 -8.43 -26.44 -10.78
C LEU A 24 -8.67 -26.27 -9.27
N PRO A 25 -7.81 -26.80 -8.39
CA PRO A 25 -7.86 -26.49 -6.96
C PRO A 25 -7.76 -24.99 -6.70
N VAL A 26 -8.37 -24.53 -5.60
CA VAL A 26 -8.41 -23.10 -5.26
C VAL A 26 -7.00 -22.51 -5.09
N ASP A 27 -6.04 -23.28 -4.60
CA ASP A 27 -4.65 -22.85 -4.47
C ASP A 27 -3.98 -22.54 -5.81
N LEU A 28 -4.29 -23.30 -6.87
CA LEU A 28 -3.77 -23.04 -8.22
C LEU A 28 -4.45 -21.82 -8.84
N LEU A 29 -5.76 -21.66 -8.63
CA LEU A 29 -6.47 -20.43 -9.02
C LEU A 29 -5.89 -19.21 -8.31
N ALA A 30 -5.61 -19.32 -7.01
CA ALA A 30 -4.97 -18.26 -6.23
C ALA A 30 -3.57 -17.94 -6.76
N PHE A 31 -2.80 -18.95 -7.15
CA PHE A 31 -1.51 -18.74 -7.80
C PHE A 31 -1.66 -17.98 -9.13
N ILE A 32 -2.59 -18.39 -10.00
CA ILE A 32 -2.85 -17.70 -11.27
C ILE A 32 -3.25 -16.24 -11.02
N PHE A 33 -4.19 -15.99 -10.11
CA PHE A 33 -4.62 -14.64 -9.76
C PHE A 33 -3.50 -13.81 -9.10
N SER A 34 -2.54 -14.43 -8.43
CA SER A 34 -1.39 -13.71 -7.87
C SER A 34 -0.53 -13.05 -8.95
N LEU A 35 -0.51 -13.62 -10.17
CA LEU A 35 0.20 -13.10 -11.34
C LEU A 35 -0.53 -11.92 -12.00
N ILE A 36 -1.81 -11.72 -11.71
CA ILE A 36 -2.57 -10.58 -12.23
C ILE A 36 -2.25 -9.34 -11.38
N SER A 37 -1.70 -8.32 -12.03
CA SER A 37 -1.38 -7.03 -11.43
C SER A 37 -2.57 -6.06 -11.47
N SER A 38 -3.43 -6.17 -12.48
CA SER A 38 -4.66 -5.40 -12.65
C SER A 38 -5.77 -5.99 -11.76
N PHE A 39 -6.19 -5.28 -10.71
CA PHE A 39 -7.43 -5.64 -9.99
C PHE A 39 -8.69 -5.19 -10.68
N LYS A 40 -8.66 -4.40 -11.76
CA LYS A 40 -9.85 -4.42 -12.65
C LYS A 40 -10.12 -5.88 -13.10
N ASP A 41 -9.07 -6.58 -13.49
CA ASP A 41 -9.19 -7.97 -13.94
C ASP A 41 -9.44 -8.93 -12.78
N LEU A 42 -8.78 -8.77 -11.62
CA LEU A 42 -9.10 -9.57 -10.43
C LEU A 42 -10.52 -9.32 -9.90
N ALA A 43 -11.04 -8.09 -9.98
CA ALA A 43 -12.40 -7.77 -9.57
C ALA A 43 -13.40 -8.45 -10.52
N GLN A 44 -13.15 -8.40 -11.83
CA GLN A 44 -13.94 -9.15 -12.81
C GLN A 44 -13.87 -10.65 -12.55
N ALA A 45 -12.67 -11.20 -12.30
CA ALA A 45 -12.47 -12.60 -11.96
C ALA A 45 -13.26 -13.00 -10.68
N SER A 46 -13.26 -12.15 -9.65
CA SER A 46 -14.03 -12.39 -8.41
C SER A 46 -15.55 -12.39 -8.61
N GLY A 47 -16.01 -11.82 -9.73
CA GLY A 47 -17.40 -11.78 -10.18
C GLY A 47 -17.85 -13.03 -10.95
N VAL A 48 -16.93 -13.86 -11.44
CA VAL A 48 -17.25 -15.03 -12.29
C VAL A 48 -18.01 -16.10 -11.50
N CYS A 49 -17.42 -16.61 -10.40
CA CYS A 49 -18.07 -17.59 -9.54
C CYS A 49 -17.51 -17.56 -8.11
N ARG A 50 -18.14 -18.27 -7.16
CA ARG A 50 -17.68 -18.33 -5.75
C ARG A 50 -16.27 -18.88 -5.62
N LYS A 51 -15.90 -19.84 -6.46
CA LYS A 51 -14.58 -20.47 -6.45
C LYS A 51 -13.49 -19.50 -6.90
N TRP A 52 -13.73 -18.75 -7.97
CA TRP A 52 -12.81 -17.71 -8.44
C TRP A 52 -12.67 -16.58 -7.44
N ARG A 53 -13.77 -16.15 -6.81
CA ARG A 53 -13.72 -15.18 -5.71
C ARG A 53 -12.80 -15.62 -4.59
N ARG A 54 -12.94 -16.86 -4.13
CA ARG A 54 -12.07 -17.43 -3.10
C ARG A 54 -10.61 -17.47 -3.56
N GLY A 55 -10.36 -17.87 -4.82
CA GLY A 55 -9.01 -17.81 -5.40
C GLY A 55 -8.43 -16.39 -5.40
N VAL A 56 -9.23 -15.37 -5.76
CA VAL A 56 -8.79 -13.97 -5.72
C VAL A 56 -8.48 -13.55 -4.29
N GLU A 57 -9.32 -13.85 -3.31
CA GLU A 57 -9.09 -13.56 -1.90
C GLU A 57 -7.82 -14.24 -1.37
N GLU A 58 -7.62 -15.53 -1.68
CA GLU A 58 -6.40 -16.27 -1.30
C GLU A 58 -5.16 -15.74 -2.01
N SER A 59 -5.29 -15.24 -3.24
CA SER A 59 -4.17 -14.60 -3.94
C SER A 59 -3.77 -13.27 -3.29
N LEU A 60 -4.76 -12.45 -2.90
CA LEU A 60 -4.55 -11.20 -2.17
C LEU A 60 -3.94 -11.45 -0.79
N ALA A 61 -4.38 -12.50 -0.08
CA ALA A 61 -3.84 -12.88 1.22
C ALA A 61 -2.32 -13.14 1.21
N ARG A 62 -1.79 -13.60 0.07
CA ARG A 62 -0.37 -13.88 -0.14
C ARG A 62 0.42 -12.64 -0.59
N LYS A 63 -0.23 -11.55 -1.03
CA LYS A 63 0.47 -10.36 -1.53
C LYS A 63 1.09 -9.58 -0.38
N GLU A 64 2.40 -9.33 -0.50
CA GLU A 64 3.14 -8.44 0.40
C GLU A 64 3.06 -6.97 -0.01
N ARG A 65 2.69 -6.69 -1.26
CA ARG A 65 2.68 -5.34 -1.84
C ARG A 65 1.38 -5.10 -2.58
N LEU A 66 0.73 -3.96 -2.29
CA LEU A 66 -0.44 -3.48 -3.02
C LEU A 66 -0.25 -2.02 -3.40
N SER A 67 -0.58 -1.68 -4.65
CA SER A 67 -0.67 -0.30 -5.11
C SER A 67 -2.01 -0.08 -5.78
N PHE A 68 -2.64 1.04 -5.46
CA PHE A 68 -3.85 1.56 -6.09
C PHE A 68 -3.53 2.64 -7.13
N ALA A 69 -2.25 2.89 -7.43
CA ALA A 69 -1.84 3.88 -8.43
C ALA A 69 -2.32 3.46 -9.83
N GLY A 70 -3.10 4.33 -10.47
CA GLY A 70 -3.74 4.07 -11.77
C GLY A 70 -5.23 3.73 -11.70
N TRP A 71 -5.84 3.80 -10.50
CA TRP A 71 -7.15 3.21 -10.26
C TRP A 71 -8.13 4.20 -9.68
N LYS A 72 -9.39 4.02 -10.06
CA LYS A 72 -10.51 4.68 -9.43
C LYS A 72 -11.03 3.81 -8.29
N VAL A 73 -10.60 4.13 -7.07
CA VAL A 73 -11.03 3.44 -5.84
C VAL A 73 -11.53 4.45 -4.80
N ASP A 74 -12.47 3.97 -3.98
CA ASP A 74 -13.02 4.67 -2.83
C ASP A 74 -12.60 3.99 -1.52
N ASP A 75 -12.99 4.59 -0.39
CA ASP A 75 -12.68 4.08 0.95
C ASP A 75 -13.14 2.63 1.16
N GLU A 76 -14.32 2.26 0.64
CA GLU A 76 -14.89 0.92 0.81
C GLU A 76 -14.15 -0.14 0.00
N SER A 77 -13.90 0.12 -1.28
CA SER A 77 -13.21 -0.80 -2.18
C SER A 77 -11.78 -1.03 -1.72
N THR A 78 -11.10 0.04 -1.29
CA THR A 78 -9.75 -0.02 -0.74
C THR A 78 -9.72 -0.84 0.54
N ALA A 79 -10.60 -0.56 1.50
CA ALA A 79 -10.66 -1.29 2.76
C ALA A 79 -10.98 -2.79 2.56
N ARG A 80 -11.85 -3.14 1.60
CA ARG A 80 -12.17 -4.53 1.27
C ARG A 80 -10.93 -5.29 0.79
N VAL A 81 -10.15 -4.71 -0.11
CA VAL A 81 -8.95 -5.38 -0.65
C VAL A 81 -7.82 -5.43 0.37
N VAL A 82 -7.58 -4.35 1.11
CA VAL A 82 -6.57 -4.36 2.18
C VAL A 82 -6.94 -5.37 3.26
N ARG A 83 -8.23 -5.55 3.58
CA ARG A 83 -8.68 -6.58 4.54
C ARG A 83 -8.39 -8.00 4.08
N ALA A 84 -8.43 -8.28 2.78
CA ALA A 84 -8.10 -9.59 2.24
C ALA A 84 -6.59 -9.87 2.24
N ALA A 85 -5.74 -8.82 2.24
CA ALA A 85 -4.29 -8.94 2.15
C ALA A 85 -3.61 -9.08 3.53
N TYR A 86 -3.73 -10.26 4.15
CA TYR A 86 -3.21 -10.51 5.50
C TYR A 86 -1.69 -10.35 5.66
N ASN A 87 -0.91 -10.67 4.62
CA ASN A 87 0.56 -10.59 4.63
C ASN A 87 1.10 -9.27 4.07
N LEU A 88 0.25 -8.24 3.95
CA LEU A 88 0.63 -6.96 3.37
C LEU A 88 1.71 -6.27 4.21
N LYS A 89 2.80 -5.88 3.55
CA LYS A 89 3.94 -5.12 4.11
C LYS A 89 4.05 -3.74 3.49
N GLU A 90 3.70 -3.58 2.22
CA GLU A 90 3.77 -2.31 1.50
C GLU A 90 2.43 -1.94 0.89
N LEU A 91 1.97 -0.72 1.19
CA LEU A 91 0.69 -0.21 0.71
C LEU A 91 0.88 1.17 0.07
N ASP A 92 0.58 1.27 -1.22
CA ASP A 92 0.63 2.52 -1.97
C ASP A 92 -0.77 2.98 -2.38
N ILE A 93 -1.19 4.09 -1.79
CA ILE A 93 -2.48 4.78 -2.02
C ILE A 93 -2.22 6.18 -2.58
N SER A 94 -1.14 6.35 -3.33
CA SER A 94 -0.78 7.66 -3.89
C SER A 94 -1.82 8.14 -4.91
N ARG A 95 -1.98 9.46 -5.02
CA ARG A 95 -2.87 10.12 -5.99
C ARG A 95 -2.61 9.58 -7.39
N SER A 96 -3.69 9.16 -8.03
CA SER A 96 -3.70 8.79 -9.44
C SER A 96 -4.48 9.82 -10.26
N CYS A 97 -4.14 9.95 -11.55
CA CYS A 97 -4.86 10.76 -12.51
C CYS A 97 -6.35 10.38 -12.66
N TRP A 98 -6.76 9.21 -12.18
CA TRP A 98 -8.13 8.69 -12.29
C TRP A 98 -9.04 8.97 -11.08
N GLY A 99 -8.61 9.83 -10.15
CA GLY A 99 -9.47 10.30 -9.06
C GLY A 99 -9.62 9.31 -7.90
N CYS A 100 -8.51 8.74 -7.42
CA CYS A 100 -8.46 8.04 -6.13
C CYS A 100 -8.89 9.01 -5.02
N GLN A 101 -10.01 8.71 -4.34
CA GLN A 101 -10.63 9.57 -3.32
C GLN A 101 -10.64 8.86 -1.96
N ILE A 102 -9.44 8.59 -1.45
CA ILE A 102 -9.27 8.08 -0.08
C ILE A 102 -9.24 9.24 0.89
N THR A 103 -10.04 9.10 1.95
CA THR A 103 -10.19 10.08 3.01
C THR A 103 -9.68 9.55 4.34
N ASP A 104 -9.72 10.38 5.39
CA ASP A 104 -9.53 9.92 6.77
C ASP A 104 -10.43 8.72 7.14
N GLY A 105 -11.65 8.65 6.58
CA GLY A 105 -12.56 7.52 6.79
C GLY A 105 -12.02 6.20 6.21
N GLY A 106 -11.36 6.26 5.05
CA GLY A 106 -10.66 5.13 4.45
C GLY A 106 -9.46 4.70 5.27
N LEU A 107 -8.64 5.66 5.72
CA LEU A 107 -7.51 5.37 6.61
C LEU A 107 -7.95 4.73 7.93
N TYR A 108 -9.06 5.20 8.50
CA TYR A 108 -9.65 4.60 9.69
C TYR A 108 -10.04 3.14 9.44
N LYS A 109 -10.72 2.83 8.33
CA LYS A 109 -11.09 1.44 7.98
C LYS A 109 -9.85 0.57 7.76
N ILE A 110 -8.82 1.09 7.11
CA ILE A 110 -7.53 0.41 6.92
C ILE A 110 -6.87 0.14 8.27
N SER A 111 -6.93 1.09 9.21
CA SER A 111 -6.37 0.94 10.55
C SER A 111 -6.99 -0.21 11.35
N LEU A 112 -8.22 -0.63 11.00
CA LEU A 112 -8.91 -1.75 11.64
C LEU A 112 -8.60 -3.11 11.00
N THR A 113 -7.81 -3.15 9.92
CA THR A 113 -7.46 -4.40 9.25
C THR A 113 -6.37 -5.16 10.00
N LYS A 114 -6.36 -6.49 9.88
CA LYS A 114 -5.37 -7.34 10.59
C LYS A 114 -3.94 -7.12 10.11
N CYS A 115 -3.74 -6.70 8.86
CA CYS A 115 -2.42 -6.52 8.28
C CYS A 115 -1.72 -5.22 8.74
N VAL A 116 -2.46 -4.26 9.32
CA VAL A 116 -1.90 -2.93 9.65
C VAL A 116 -0.67 -3.01 10.56
N GLY A 117 -0.65 -3.96 11.51
CA GLY A 117 0.47 -4.14 12.43
C GLY A 117 1.75 -4.64 11.76
N ASN A 118 1.63 -5.22 10.57
CA ASN A 118 2.74 -5.77 9.77
C ASN A 118 3.21 -4.82 8.66
N LEU A 119 2.51 -3.71 8.43
CA LEU A 119 2.88 -2.75 7.40
C LEU A 119 4.23 -2.11 7.74
N LEU A 120 5.16 -2.21 6.79
CA LEU A 120 6.49 -1.64 6.82
C LEU A 120 6.54 -0.31 6.07
N SER A 121 5.74 -0.18 5.01
CA SER A 121 5.74 1.00 4.14
C SER A 121 4.33 1.41 3.73
N ILE A 122 4.01 2.70 3.86
CA ILE A 122 2.77 3.29 3.35
C ILE A 122 3.07 4.58 2.58
N SER A 123 2.51 4.71 1.39
CA SER A 123 2.50 5.97 0.62
C SER A 123 1.09 6.50 0.47
N LEU A 124 0.89 7.74 0.91
CA LEU A 124 -0.35 8.52 0.85
C LEU A 124 -0.16 9.77 -0.03
N TRP A 125 0.84 9.77 -0.90
CA TRP A 125 1.26 10.96 -1.61
C TRP A 125 0.13 11.58 -2.42
N GLY A 126 -0.04 12.89 -2.35
CA GLY A 126 -1.05 13.64 -3.09
C GLY A 126 -2.48 13.42 -2.58
N MET A 127 -2.72 12.74 -1.47
CA MET A 127 -4.08 12.51 -1.00
C MET A 127 -4.63 13.73 -0.24
N ALA A 128 -5.33 14.60 -0.96
CA ALA A 128 -5.93 15.83 -0.43
C ALA A 128 -7.13 15.57 0.52
N GLY A 129 -7.68 14.35 0.55
CA GLY A 129 -8.73 13.97 1.52
C GLY A 129 -8.20 13.52 2.87
N ILE A 130 -6.88 13.48 3.05
CA ILE A 130 -6.21 12.96 4.23
C ILE A 130 -5.62 14.11 5.06
N THR A 131 -5.92 14.07 6.36
CA THR A 131 -5.47 15.05 7.36
C THR A 131 -4.66 14.37 8.48
N ASP A 132 -4.20 15.18 9.43
CA ASP A 132 -3.56 14.71 10.66
C ASP A 132 -4.35 13.61 11.37
N LYS A 133 -5.69 13.74 11.41
CA LYS A 133 -6.56 12.79 12.10
C LYS A 133 -6.45 11.38 11.51
N GLY A 134 -6.58 11.26 10.19
CA GLY A 134 -6.53 9.96 9.52
C GLY A 134 -5.17 9.30 9.65
N VAL A 135 -4.08 10.08 9.52
CA VAL A 135 -2.73 9.53 9.65
C VAL A 135 -2.42 9.10 11.09
N ILE A 136 -2.77 9.90 12.10
CA ILE A 136 -2.61 9.52 13.51
C ILE A 136 -3.36 8.21 13.82
N GLN A 137 -4.60 8.08 13.35
CA GLN A 137 -5.39 6.85 13.53
C GLN A 137 -4.74 5.62 12.88
N LEU A 138 -4.07 5.80 11.74
CA LEU A 138 -3.36 4.72 11.06
C LEU A 138 -2.06 4.33 11.80
N VAL A 139 -1.20 5.31 12.09
CA VAL A 139 0.15 5.04 12.63
C VAL A 139 0.12 4.53 14.07
N THR A 140 -0.92 4.86 14.84
CA THR A 140 -1.10 4.34 16.20
C THR A 140 -1.34 2.83 16.24
N ARG A 141 -1.66 2.21 15.10
CA ARG A 141 -1.83 0.75 14.96
C ARG A 141 -0.75 0.10 14.10
N ALA A 142 -0.06 0.88 13.26
CA ALA A 142 1.01 0.40 12.39
C ALA A 142 2.36 0.32 13.11
N ASN A 143 2.48 -0.60 14.06
CA ASN A 143 3.64 -0.68 14.97
C ASN A 143 4.96 -1.06 14.29
N SER A 144 4.90 -1.71 13.13
CA SER A 144 6.07 -2.13 12.34
C SER A 144 6.48 -1.12 11.27
N LEU A 145 5.79 0.03 11.18
CA LEU A 145 5.98 0.99 10.10
C LEU A 145 7.39 1.59 10.13
N GLN A 146 8.05 1.59 8.97
CA GLN A 146 9.40 2.12 8.75
C GLN A 146 9.39 3.29 7.76
N HIS A 147 8.52 3.23 6.76
CA HIS A 147 8.42 4.24 5.72
C HIS A 147 6.99 4.80 5.65
N LEU A 148 6.86 6.12 5.70
CA LEU A 148 5.59 6.82 5.58
C LEU A 148 5.74 8.04 4.67
N ASN A 149 5.14 8.00 3.48
CA ASN A 149 5.13 9.14 2.57
C ASN A 149 3.77 9.86 2.63
N VAL A 150 3.77 11.09 3.16
CA VAL A 150 2.57 11.93 3.30
C VAL A 150 2.66 13.22 2.49
N GLY A 151 3.58 13.32 1.52
CA GLY A 151 3.71 14.54 0.73
C GLY A 151 2.46 14.85 -0.08
N GLY A 152 2.06 16.12 -0.17
CA GLY A 152 0.85 16.52 -0.90
C GLY A 152 -0.48 16.12 -0.22
N THR A 153 -0.44 15.81 1.08
CA THR A 153 -1.61 15.69 1.97
C THR A 153 -1.76 16.96 2.84
N PHE A 154 -2.87 17.10 3.58
CA PHE A 154 -3.08 18.23 4.50
C PHE A 154 -2.60 17.92 5.91
N ILE A 155 -1.30 17.67 6.04
CA ILE A 155 -0.65 17.33 7.31
C ILE A 155 0.16 18.52 7.86
N THR A 156 0.03 18.76 9.16
CA THR A 156 0.71 19.82 9.92
C THR A 156 2.02 19.33 10.55
N ASP A 157 2.86 20.24 11.02
CA ASP A 157 4.14 19.86 11.64
C ASP A 157 3.94 19.19 13.02
N ASP A 158 2.83 19.50 13.71
CA ASP A 158 2.47 18.90 14.99
C ASP A 158 2.19 17.40 14.88
N SER A 159 1.50 16.99 13.83
CA SER A 159 1.24 15.57 13.58
C SER A 159 2.50 14.82 13.15
N LEU A 160 3.44 15.46 12.46
CA LEU A 160 4.76 14.88 12.18
C LEU A 160 5.51 14.57 13.48
N TYR A 161 5.40 15.43 14.50
CA TYR A 161 5.95 15.17 15.83
C TYR A 161 5.25 13.99 16.53
N ALA A 162 3.92 13.92 16.45
CA ALA A 162 3.14 12.81 17.00
C ALA A 162 3.45 11.46 16.33
N ILE A 163 3.59 11.45 14.99
CA ILE A 163 3.99 10.27 14.20
C ILE A 163 5.39 9.82 14.61
N ALA A 164 6.35 10.77 14.64
CA ALA A 164 7.72 10.48 15.06
C ALA A 164 7.75 9.91 16.48
N SER A 165 6.83 10.31 17.35
CA SER A 165 6.70 9.79 18.72
C SER A 165 6.05 8.40 18.80
N SER A 166 5.17 8.06 17.86
CA SER A 166 4.33 6.86 17.89
C SER A 166 4.93 5.64 17.18
N CYS A 167 5.91 5.81 16.28
CA CYS A 167 6.54 4.71 15.53
C CYS A 167 7.98 4.43 16.00
N PRO A 168 8.24 3.35 16.77
CA PRO A 168 9.57 3.06 17.33
C PRO A 168 10.66 2.81 16.29
N GLN A 169 10.29 2.21 15.15
CA GLN A 169 11.26 1.83 14.11
C GLN A 169 11.68 3.02 13.24
N ILE A 170 10.76 3.96 12.97
CA ILE A 170 11.07 5.23 12.30
C ILE A 170 12.07 6.04 13.14
N LYS A 171 11.93 6.02 14.47
CA LYS A 171 12.92 6.64 15.39
C LYS A 171 14.30 6.00 15.28
N ARG A 172 14.38 4.67 15.27
CA ARG A 172 15.66 3.94 15.24
C ARG A 172 16.45 4.27 13.97
N GLN A 173 15.81 4.28 12.81
CA GLN A 173 16.46 4.65 11.54
C GLN A 173 16.99 6.09 11.54
N ARG A 174 16.28 7.04 12.15
CA ARG A 174 16.74 8.44 12.28
C ARG A 174 17.98 8.56 13.17
N SER A 175 18.07 7.75 14.23
CA SER A 175 19.23 7.76 15.14
C SER A 175 20.49 7.14 14.54
N GLU A 176 20.33 6.13 13.68
CA GLU A 176 21.45 5.44 13.01
C GLU A 176 22.04 6.24 11.83
N GLN A 177 21.29 7.21 11.30
CA GLN A 177 21.72 8.10 10.21
C GLN A 177 22.26 9.46 10.71
N GLY A 178 22.42 9.64 12.02
CA GLY A 178 23.01 10.84 12.60
C GLY A 178 24.53 10.91 12.36
N ASN A 179 24.97 11.80 11.47
CA ASN A 179 26.39 12.07 11.21
C ASN A 179 27.15 12.39 12.53
N PRO A 180 28.21 11.64 12.90
CA PRO A 180 28.96 11.88 14.14
C PRO A 180 29.67 13.25 14.19
N ALA A 181 29.87 13.93 13.05
CA ALA A 181 30.45 15.27 12.99
C ALA A 181 29.53 16.39 13.52
N ALA A 182 28.24 16.12 13.76
CA ALA A 182 27.32 17.11 14.32
C ALA A 182 27.34 17.16 15.86
N LYS A 183 28.18 16.37 16.53
CA LYS A 183 28.21 16.26 18.00
C LYS A 183 29.08 17.31 18.71
N GLU A 184 29.80 18.17 17.98
CA GLU A 184 30.83 19.05 18.58
C GLU A 184 30.50 20.56 18.58
N CYS A 185 29.29 20.96 18.18
CA CYS A 185 28.86 22.37 18.28
C CYS A 185 27.57 22.50 19.12
N LEU A 186 27.68 22.34 20.43
CA LEU A 186 26.65 22.81 21.37
C LEU A 186 27.29 23.81 22.34
N PRO A 187 27.07 25.13 22.18
CA PRO A 187 27.41 26.06 23.23
C PRO A 187 26.43 25.87 24.39
N LYS A 188 26.98 25.83 25.60
CA LYS A 188 26.20 25.90 26.83
C LYS A 188 25.50 27.27 26.90
N GLN A 189 24.23 27.24 27.30
CA GLN A 189 23.59 28.14 28.27
C GLN A 189 22.39 28.96 27.78
N ARG A 190 21.29 28.70 28.51
CA ARG A 190 20.20 29.57 28.98
C ARG A 190 19.32 30.34 27.99
N ASP A 191 18.05 30.32 28.39
CA ASP A 191 16.90 31.08 27.93
C ASP A 191 16.22 30.51 26.67
N GLY A 192 14.89 30.47 26.77
CA GLY A 192 14.01 29.62 25.96
C GLY A 192 14.14 29.82 24.46
N ILE A 193 13.64 28.82 23.73
CA ILE A 193 13.66 28.64 22.27
C ILE A 193 14.92 27.88 21.81
N LEU A 194 14.86 26.55 21.85
CA LEU A 194 15.74 25.71 21.03
C LEU A 194 15.10 25.53 19.66
N ALA A 195 15.62 26.30 18.71
CA ALA A 195 15.36 26.18 17.28
C ALA A 195 15.65 24.73 16.82
N ALA A 196 14.60 24.05 16.35
CA ALA A 196 14.80 22.95 15.41
C ALA A 196 15.49 23.56 14.18
N ASN A 197 16.68 23.09 13.83
CA ASN A 197 17.42 23.52 12.65
C ASN A 197 16.53 23.43 11.41
N LEU A 198 15.92 24.55 11.05
CA LEU A 198 15.30 24.85 9.78
C LEU A 198 16.44 24.97 8.78
N LEU A 199 16.82 23.86 8.15
CA LEU A 199 17.32 23.95 6.80
C LEU A 199 16.20 24.61 5.96
N PRO A 200 16.51 25.54 5.04
CA PRO A 200 15.50 26.13 4.18
C PRO A 200 15.01 25.06 3.21
N TRP A 201 13.91 24.37 3.54
CA TRP A 201 13.30 23.36 2.68
C TRP A 201 12.49 24.05 1.57
N PRO A 202 12.88 23.96 0.29
CA PRO A 202 12.04 24.40 -0.80
C PRO A 202 11.00 23.29 -1.07
N ARG A 203 9.73 23.59 -0.78
CA ARG A 203 8.54 23.04 -1.46
C ARG A 203 8.17 21.55 -1.42
N TYR A 204 8.84 20.65 -0.69
CA TYR A 204 8.38 19.26 -0.59
C TYR A 204 8.44 18.72 0.84
N LYS A 205 7.28 18.69 1.52
CA LYS A 205 7.11 17.94 2.77
C LYS A 205 7.04 16.45 2.43
N SER A 206 8.17 15.74 2.40
CA SER A 206 8.19 14.28 2.43
C SER A 206 9.12 13.83 3.54
N ILE A 207 8.60 13.08 4.52
CA ILE A 207 9.45 12.23 5.34
C ILE A 207 9.73 10.98 4.50
N THR A 208 10.58 11.12 3.47
CA THR A 208 11.18 9.94 2.83
C THR A 208 12.51 9.66 3.54
N LEU A 209 12.54 8.67 4.43
CA LEU A 209 13.81 8.00 4.74
C LEU A 209 14.14 7.10 3.55
N LYS A 210 14.72 7.67 2.49
CA LYS A 210 15.27 6.88 1.36
C LYS A 210 16.60 6.29 1.80
N SER A 211 16.66 4.98 2.06
CA SER A 211 17.93 4.26 1.92
C SER A 211 18.26 4.20 0.43
N HIS A 212 19.20 5.03 -0.03
CA HIS A 212 19.70 4.92 -1.40
C HIS A 212 20.53 3.63 -1.50
N SER A 213 19.93 2.56 -2.04
CA SER A 213 20.72 1.56 -2.76
C SER A 213 21.19 2.22 -4.05
N LYS A 214 22.51 2.41 -4.16
CA LYS A 214 23.16 2.81 -5.41
C LYS A 214 22.72 1.85 -6.52
N THR A 215 22.05 2.36 -7.54
CA THR A 215 22.09 1.75 -8.87
C THR A 215 22.77 2.74 -9.78
N HIS A 216 24.04 2.46 -10.06
CA HIS A 216 24.69 2.93 -11.27
C HIS A 216 23.85 2.47 -12.45
N VAL A 217 23.45 3.42 -13.29
CA VAL A 217 23.23 3.16 -14.72
C VAL A 217 23.90 4.33 -15.44
N CYS A 218 24.78 3.96 -16.38
CA CYS A 218 25.61 4.84 -17.19
C CYS A 218 24.83 5.91 -17.95
#